data_AF-A0A7K2P6D0-F1
#
_entry.id   AF-A0A7K2P6D0-F1
#
_cell.length_a   1.000
_cell.length_b   1.000
_cell.length_c   1.000
_cell.angle_alpha   90.00
_cell.angle_beta   90.00
_cell.angle_gamma   90.00
#
_symmetry.space_group_name_H-M   'P 1'
#
loop_
_entity.id
_entity.type
_entity.pdbx_description
1 polymer ?
#
loop_
_entity_poly.entity_id
_entity_poly.type
_entity_poly.pdbx_seq_one_letter_code
_entity_poly.pdbx_strand_id
1 'polypeptide(L)' 'MLRRPRAALSRHRPWPLCRQCSGVALDMGSARTRAWVAGRGMILDVPTVTFPGAGAVYPIQRGSIVDTQGTAR' A
#
# COMPACT_ATOMS: atom_id res chain seq x y z
N MET A 1 43.95 4.24 -5.89
CA MET A 1 42.98 4.09 -4.78
C MET A 1 41.70 4.85 -5.14
N LEU A 2 40.74 4.20 -5.81
CA LEU A 2 39.50 4.86 -6.25
C LEU A 2 38.49 4.89 -5.09
N ARG A 3 38.27 6.08 -4.52
CA ARG A 3 37.20 6.31 -3.55
C ARG A 3 35.86 6.24 -4.29
N ARG A 4 35.11 5.15 -4.05
CA ARG A 4 33.69 5.04 -4.43
C ARG A 4 32.93 6.14 -3.68
N PRO A 5 32.16 7.02 -4.35
CA PRO A 5 31.31 7.96 -3.66
C PRO A 5 30.23 7.13 -2.93
N ARG A 6 30.24 7.16 -1.60
CA ARG A 6 29.09 6.70 -0.82
C ARG A 6 27.92 7.56 -1.26
N ALA A 7 26.96 6.96 -1.95
CA ALA A 7 25.65 7.58 -2.15
C ALA A 7 25.20 8.06 -0.77
N ALA A 8 25.09 9.39 -0.61
CA ALA A 8 24.51 9.94 0.59
C ALA A 8 23.06 9.44 0.59
N LEU A 9 22.77 8.43 1.39
CA LEU A 9 21.41 8.07 1.74
C LEU A 9 20.79 9.37 2.27
N SER A 10 19.89 9.97 1.49
CA SER A 10 19.12 11.12 1.92
C SER A 10 18.67 10.86 3.34
N ARG A 11 19.05 11.74 4.29
CA ARG A 11 18.75 11.61 5.72
C ARG A 11 17.25 11.85 5.98
N HIS A 12 16.43 11.05 5.35
CA HIS A 12 15.00 11.13 5.40
C HIS A 12 14.56 10.59 6.76
N ARG A 13 13.99 11.46 7.60
CA ARG A 13 13.35 11.02 8.85
C ARG A 13 12.10 10.20 8.49
N PRO A 14 11.70 9.20 9.29
CA PRO A 14 10.42 8.54 9.05
C PRO A 14 9.27 9.55 9.16
N TRP A 15 8.19 9.35 8.38
CA TRP A 15 6.94 10.03 8.63
C TRP A 15 6.49 9.75 10.09
N PRO A 16 6.01 10.74 10.86
CA PRO A 16 5.58 12.08 10.42
C PRO A 16 6.65 13.18 10.47
N LEU A 17 7.91 12.87 10.82
CA LEU A 17 8.96 13.89 11.06
C LEU A 17 9.60 14.47 9.79
N CYS A 18 9.42 13.82 8.64
CA CYS A 18 9.87 14.34 7.35
C CYS A 18 8.72 15.06 6.65
N ARG A 19 8.94 16.33 6.28
CA ARG A 19 7.94 17.20 5.66
C ARG A 19 7.65 16.87 4.20
N GLN A 20 8.56 16.16 3.55
CA GLN A 20 8.49 15.81 2.12
C GLN A 20 7.80 14.46 1.89
N CYS A 21 7.60 13.67 2.94
CA CYS A 21 6.98 12.37 2.85
C CYS A 21 5.59 12.39 3.46
N SER A 22 4.70 11.62 2.85
CA SER A 22 3.31 11.48 3.27
C SER A 22 3.07 10.05 3.75
N GLY A 23 2.31 9.91 4.83
CA GLY A 23 1.80 8.61 5.27
C GLY A 23 0.67 8.13 4.35
N VAL A 24 0.60 6.82 4.15
CA VAL A 24 -0.53 6.14 3.49
C VAL A 24 -1.19 5.23 4.51
N ALA A 25 -2.51 5.25 4.56
CA ALA A 25 -3.30 4.26 5.30
C ALA A 25 -4.05 3.38 4.30
N LEU A 26 -4.04 2.06 4.53
CA LEU A 26 -4.78 1.07 3.77
C LEU A 26 -5.81 0.41 4.70
N ASP A 27 -7.07 0.45 4.28
CA ASP A 27 -8.17 -0.32 4.88
C ASP A 27 -8.58 -1.41 3.90
N MET A 28 -8.52 -2.67 4.34
CA MET A 28 -8.78 -3.83 3.51
C MET A 28 -9.92 -4.65 4.11
N GLY A 29 -11.11 -4.50 3.55
CA GLY A 29 -12.30 -5.26 3.93
C GLY A 29 -12.63 -6.36 2.93
N SER A 30 -13.64 -7.17 3.23
CA SER A 30 -14.13 -8.19 2.28
C SER A 30 -14.82 -7.62 1.05
N ALA A 31 -15.41 -6.42 1.18
CA ALA A 31 -16.15 -5.79 0.10
C ALA A 31 -15.40 -4.65 -0.57
N ARG A 32 -14.59 -3.89 0.18
CA ARG A 32 -13.95 -2.66 -0.27
C ARG A 32 -12.52 -2.55 0.25
N THR A 33 -11.63 -2.09 -0.62
CA THR A 33 -10.29 -1.64 -0.29
C THR A 33 -10.26 -0.13 -0.43
N ARG A 34 -9.77 0.57 0.59
CA ARG A 34 -9.68 2.03 0.64
C ARG A 34 -8.27 2.47 0.98
N ALA A 35 -7.87 3.61 0.43
CA ALA A 35 -6.59 4.22 0.74
C ALA A 35 -6.71 5.73 0.98
N TRP A 36 -5.94 6.23 1.94
CA TRP A 36 -5.82 7.65 2.25
C TRP A 36 -4.38 8.11 2.19
N VAL A 37 -4.17 9.36 1.82
CA VAL A 37 -2.89 10.06 1.95
C VAL A 37 -3.04 11.16 3.00
N ALA A 38 -2.11 11.19 3.95
CA ALA A 38 -2.07 12.21 5.00
C ALA A 38 -2.09 13.63 4.38
N GLY A 39 -3.03 14.47 4.82
CA GLY A 39 -3.21 15.83 4.30
C GLY A 39 -3.95 15.95 2.96
N ARG A 40 -4.30 14.83 2.30
CA ARG A 40 -5.07 14.82 1.04
C ARG A 40 -6.44 14.14 1.15
N GLY A 41 -6.61 13.25 2.13
CA GLY A 41 -7.85 12.48 2.31
C GLY A 41 -7.85 11.17 1.51
N MET A 42 -9.03 10.64 1.22
CA MET A 42 -9.20 9.35 0.52
C MET A 42 -8.83 9.50 -0.95
N ILE A 43 -7.98 8.60 -1.44
CA ILE A 43 -7.51 8.60 -2.83
C ILE A 43 -7.97 7.36 -3.62
N LEU A 44 -8.50 6.34 -2.95
CA LEU A 44 -8.96 5.10 -3.56
C LEU A 44 -10.09 4.50 -2.72
N ASP A 45 -11.14 4.03 -3.38
CA ASP A 45 -12.24 3.23 -2.80
C ASP A 45 -12.82 2.32 -3.87
N VAL A 46 -12.40 1.05 -3.87
CA VAL A 46 -12.67 0.07 -4.93
C VAL A 46 -13.16 -1.25 -4.31
N PRO A 47 -13.89 -2.09 -5.08
CA PRO A 47 -14.21 -3.44 -4.63
C PRO A 47 -12.95 -4.27 -4.32
N THR A 48 -12.99 -5.07 -3.25
CA THR A 48 -11.89 -6.00 -2.93
C THR A 48 -12.04 -7.28 -3.73
N VAL A 49 -11.62 -7.22 -4.99
CA VAL A 49 -11.72 -8.33 -5.94
C VAL A 49 -10.47 -8.36 -6.81
N THR A 50 -9.97 -9.56 -7.08
CA THR A 50 -8.89 -9.79 -8.06
C THR A 50 -9.40 -10.66 -9.19
N PHE A 51 -8.72 -10.60 -10.34
CA PHE A 51 -9.10 -11.35 -11.54
C PHE A 51 -7.89 -12.12 -12.09
N PRO A 52 -7.45 -13.21 -11.46
CA PRO A 52 -6.31 -14.01 -11.94
C PRO A 52 -6.62 -14.83 -13.21
N GLY A 53 -7.74 -14.57 -13.89
CA GLY A 53 -8.25 -15.31 -15.04
C GLY A 53 -9.67 -14.84 -15.39
N ALA A 54 -10.53 -15.75 -15.85
CA ALA A 54 -11.90 -15.43 -16.28
C ALA A 54 -12.91 -15.17 -15.14
N GLY A 55 -12.49 -15.21 -13.87
CA GLY A 55 -13.38 -15.13 -12.72
C GLY A 55 -12.91 -14.14 -11.65
N ALA A 56 -13.88 -13.56 -10.95
CA ALA A 56 -13.65 -12.77 -9.75
C ALA A 56 -13.23 -13.65 -8.56
N VAL A 57 -12.21 -13.21 -7.83
CA VAL A 57 -11.75 -13.83 -6.58
C VAL A 57 -11.81 -12.79 -5.47
N TYR A 58 -12.22 -13.22 -4.27
CA TYR A 58 -12.37 -12.36 -3.09
C TYR A 58 -11.29 -12.73 -2.07
N PRO A 59 -10.13 -12.04 -2.09
CA PRO A 59 -8.95 -12.48 -1.33
C PRO A 59 -9.08 -12.23 0.18
N ILE A 60 -10.08 -11.44 0.61
CA ILE A 60 -10.35 -11.14 2.02
C ILE A 60 -11.77 -11.58 2.37
N GLN A 61 -11.93 -12.42 3.38
CA GLN A 61 -13.22 -12.97 3.79
C GLN A 61 -13.38 -12.90 5.31
N ARG A 62 -14.48 -12.28 5.77
CA ARG A 62 -14.80 -12.11 7.20
C ARG A 62 -13.65 -11.48 8.00
N GLY A 63 -12.94 -10.53 7.39
CA GLY A 63 -11.81 -9.83 8.01
C GLY A 63 -10.46 -10.57 7.94
N SER A 64 -10.41 -11.74 7.30
CA SER A 64 -9.18 -12.53 7.16
C SER A 64 -8.68 -12.52 5.72
N ILE A 65 -7.36 -12.40 5.54
CA ILE A 65 -6.70 -12.64 4.25
C ILE A 65 -6.72 -14.14 4.00
N VAL A 66 -7.52 -14.59 3.04
CA VAL A 66 -7.65 -16.01 2.66
C VAL A 66 -6.85 -16.35 1.40
N ASP A 67 -6.46 -15.34 0.62
CA ASP A 67 -5.57 -15.47 -0.54
C ASP A 67 -4.51 -14.35 -0.49
N THR A 68 -3.31 -14.71 -0.03
CA THR A 68 -2.18 -13.77 0.10
C THR A 68 -1.63 -13.33 -1.25
N GLN A 69 -1.58 -14.22 -2.23
CA GLN A 69 -1.10 -13.90 -3.58
C GLN A 69 -2.09 -13.00 -4.31
N GLY A 70 -3.39 -13.24 -4.16
CA GLY A 70 -4.43 -12.34 -4.64
C GLY A 70 -4.37 -10.97 -3.99
N THR A 71 -4.14 -10.90 -2.68
CA THR A 71 -4.00 -9.62 -1.94
C THR A 71 -2.78 -8.80 -2.39
N ALA A 72 -1.75 -9.45 -2.94
CA ALA A 72 -0.50 -8.80 -3.36
C ALA A 72 -0.52 -8.24 -4.81
N ARG A 73 -1.64 -8.33 -5.54
CA ARG A 73 -1.78 -7.90 -6.94
C ARG A 73 -2.17 -6.43 -7.11
#